data_AF-A0A1B6C3C5-F1
#
_entry.id   AF-A0A1B6C3C5-F1
#
_cell.length_a   1.000
_cell.length_b   1.000
_cell.length_c   1.000
_cell.angle_alpha   90.00
_cell.angle_beta   90.00
_cell.angle_gamma   90.00
#
_symmetry.space_group_name_H-M   'P 1'
#
loop_
_entity.id
_entity.type
_entity.pdbx_description
1 polymer ?
#
loop_
_entity_poly.entity_id
_entity_poly.type
_entity_poly.pdbx_seq_one_letter_code
_entity_poly.pdbx_strand_id
1 'polypeptide(L)'
;NFTLNNDAIKLSGHVDGTIVGLTNFTVTSCSASLGALKGNVTLNFVKVKVNGNYATTGLLANLVPIKGEGNYELELQDVTANIQPQCHLKTGRIVFLYQFQVKYSIGKSLMKLTGILGDKNAILQQFLQDAQEAIISRTMSRVQTLLEQSVLSLASNTFFKDPMTDEDLITYFKQF
;
A
#
# COMPACT_ATOMS: atom_id res chain seq x y z
N ASN A 1 4.25 10.60 9.50
CA ASN A 1 5.04 10.43 10.75
C ASN A 1 5.13 8.96 11.14
N PHE A 2 6.30 8.52 11.63
CA PHE A 2 6.53 7.17 12.15
C PHE A 2 7.50 7.22 13.34
N THR A 3 7.39 6.22 14.23
CA THR A 3 8.33 6.00 15.34
C THR A 3 8.64 4.50 15.41
N LEU A 4 9.93 4.18 15.47
CA LEU A 4 10.50 2.87 15.75
C LEU A 4 11.25 2.97 17.07
N ASN A 5 10.97 2.06 17.98
CA ASN A 5 11.62 2.02 19.28
C ASN A 5 11.90 0.56 19.64
N ASN A 6 13.15 0.14 19.45
CA ASN A 6 13.66 -1.13 19.95
C ASN A 6 15.04 -0.90 20.59
N ASP A 7 15.60 -1.94 21.20
CA ASP A 7 16.85 -1.83 21.96
C ASP A 7 18.06 -1.46 21.09
N ALA A 8 18.01 -1.80 19.80
CA ALA A 8 19.09 -1.55 18.84
C ALA A 8 18.95 -0.20 18.11
N ILE A 9 17.73 0.28 17.87
CA ILE A 9 17.43 1.43 17.01
C ILE A 9 16.18 2.16 17.53
N LYS A 10 16.35 3.45 17.80
CA LYS A 10 15.26 4.40 17.98
C LYS A 10 15.24 5.33 16.78
N LEU A 11 14.19 5.31 15.99
CA LEU A 11 14.05 6.15 14.81
C LEU A 11 12.70 6.84 14.83
N SER A 12 12.67 8.12 14.48
CA SER A 12 11.44 8.85 14.28
C SER A 12 11.58 9.77 13.08
N GLY A 13 10.49 9.93 12.34
CA GLY A 13 10.57 10.68 11.11
C GLY A 13 9.27 10.77 10.36
N HIS A 14 9.41 11.23 9.13
CA HIS A 14 8.34 11.40 8.20
C HIS A 14 8.75 10.87 6.82
N VAL A 15 7.73 10.43 6.09
CA VAL A 15 7.85 9.84 4.76
C VAL A 15 6.64 10.34 4.01
N ASP A 16 6.87 10.97 2.87
CA ASP A 16 5.84 11.38 1.91
C ASP A 16 6.11 10.68 0.60
N GLY A 17 5.06 10.40 -0.18
CA GLY A 17 5.26 9.87 -1.50
C GLY A 17 4.01 9.92 -2.37
N THR A 18 4.25 9.83 -3.66
CA THR A 18 3.21 9.73 -4.70
C THR A 18 3.26 8.35 -5.32
N ILE A 19 2.10 7.72 -5.46
CA ILE A 19 1.97 6.43 -6.14
C ILE A 19 1.67 6.68 -7.63
N VAL A 20 2.38 5.95 -8.49
CA VAL A 20 2.17 5.93 -9.94
C VAL A 20 2.01 4.49 -10.42
N GLY A 21 1.18 4.28 -11.44
CA GLY A 21 0.99 2.96 -12.07
C GLY A 21 -0.30 2.22 -11.68
N LEU A 22 -1.18 2.84 -10.87
CA LEU A 22 -2.46 2.24 -10.48
C LEU A 22 -3.54 2.28 -11.57
N THR A 23 -3.26 2.88 -12.73
CA THR A 23 -4.19 2.91 -13.87
C THR A 23 -3.95 1.75 -14.85
N ASN A 24 -2.76 1.13 -14.81
CA ASN A 24 -2.38 0.06 -15.74
C ASN A 24 -2.55 -1.30 -15.03
N PHE A 25 -3.81 -1.72 -14.87
CA PHE A 25 -4.16 -2.98 -14.24
C PHE A 25 -4.98 -3.88 -15.15
N THR A 26 -4.96 -5.18 -14.85
CA THR A 26 -5.88 -6.17 -15.43
C THR A 26 -6.82 -6.67 -14.34
N VAL A 27 -8.09 -6.82 -14.68
CA VAL A 27 -9.07 -7.51 -13.82
C VAL A 27 -8.95 -9.01 -14.10
N THR A 28 -8.57 -9.80 -13.09
CA THR A 28 -8.41 -11.26 -13.23
C THR A 28 -9.57 -12.05 -12.64
N SER A 29 -10.33 -11.45 -11.73
CA SER A 29 -11.62 -11.96 -11.33
C SER A 29 -12.52 -10.82 -10.91
N CYS A 30 -13.81 -10.96 -11.20
CA CYS A 30 -14.86 -10.04 -10.83
C CYS A 30 -16.10 -10.90 -10.57
N SER A 31 -16.61 -10.90 -9.34
CA SER A 31 -17.83 -11.63 -9.01
C SER A 31 -18.64 -10.91 -7.95
N ALA A 32 -19.95 -11.13 -7.98
CA ALA A 32 -20.88 -10.69 -6.96
C ALA A 32 -21.91 -11.79 -6.66
N SER A 33 -22.28 -11.91 -5.40
CA SER A 33 -23.34 -12.77 -4.91
C SER A 33 -24.36 -11.94 -4.16
N LEU A 34 -25.56 -11.82 -4.72
CA LEU A 34 -26.68 -11.10 -4.12
C LEU A 34 -27.18 -11.81 -2.86
N GLY A 35 -27.31 -13.14 -2.91
CA GLY A 35 -27.77 -13.94 -1.76
C GLY A 35 -26.80 -13.91 -0.58
N ALA A 36 -25.50 -13.82 -0.84
CA ALA A 36 -24.48 -13.70 0.21
C ALA A 36 -24.10 -12.25 0.55
N LEU A 37 -24.60 -11.27 -0.21
CA LEU A 37 -24.22 -9.84 -0.14
C LEU A 37 -22.70 -9.64 -0.13
N LYS A 38 -22.03 -10.32 -1.06
CA LYS A 38 -20.56 -10.29 -1.20
C LYS A 38 -20.17 -9.95 -2.62
N GLY A 39 -19.17 -9.10 -2.77
CA GLY A 39 -18.44 -8.90 -4.01
C GLY A 39 -16.99 -9.37 -3.87
N ASN A 40 -16.35 -9.62 -4.99
CA ASN A 40 -14.93 -9.88 -5.07
C ASN A 40 -14.39 -9.34 -6.40
N VAL A 41 -13.35 -8.52 -6.33
CA VAL A 41 -12.60 -8.06 -7.51
C VAL A 41 -11.12 -8.30 -7.25
N THR A 42 -10.43 -8.93 -8.21
CA THR A 42 -8.98 -9.05 -8.18
C THR A 42 -8.36 -8.22 -9.29
N LEU A 43 -7.51 -7.29 -8.89
CA LEU A 43 -6.73 -6.43 -9.77
C LEU A 43 -5.27 -6.87 -9.74
N ASN A 44 -4.67 -7.01 -10.91
CA ASN A 44 -3.23 -7.23 -11.04
C ASN A 44 -2.58 -6.01 -11.66
N PHE A 45 -1.54 -5.50 -11.00
CA PHE A 45 -0.70 -4.42 -11.47
C PHE A 45 0.68 -5.00 -11.78
N VAL A 46 1.10 -4.90 -13.04
CA VAL A 46 2.44 -5.37 -13.47
C VAL A 46 3.52 -4.62 -12.70
N LYS A 47 3.32 -3.32 -12.51
CA LYS A 47 4.32 -2.43 -11.92
C LYS A 47 3.67 -1.24 -11.24
N VAL A 48 4.02 -1.03 -9.97
CA VAL A 48 3.63 0.13 -9.19
C VAL A 48 4.89 0.83 -8.70
N LYS A 49 4.95 2.15 -8.87
CA LYS A 49 6.07 2.97 -8.37
C LYS A 49 5.60 3.88 -7.27
N VAL A 50 6.41 4.03 -6.24
CA VAL A 50 6.23 5.06 -5.21
C VAL A 50 7.50 5.88 -5.14
N ASN A 51 7.37 7.17 -5.42
CA ASN A 51 8.47 8.11 -5.33
C ASN A 51 8.17 9.10 -4.22
N GLY A 52 9.17 9.42 -3.42
CA GLY A 52 8.93 10.26 -2.27
C GLY A 52 10.18 10.71 -1.54
N ASN A 53 9.94 11.46 -0.48
CA ASN A 53 10.98 12.01 0.37
C ASN A 53 10.82 11.43 1.77
N TYR A 54 11.95 11.21 2.44
CA TYR A 54 11.96 10.84 3.84
C TYR A 54 12.87 11.77 4.63
N ALA A 55 12.50 11.98 5.89
CA ALA A 55 13.33 12.66 6.87
C ALA A 55 13.23 11.86 8.17
N THR A 56 14.36 11.45 8.72
CA THR A 56 14.43 10.62 9.92
C THR A 56 15.56 11.07 10.83
N THR A 57 15.30 10.98 12.12
CA THR A 57 16.25 11.24 13.20
C THR A 57 16.15 10.12 14.23
N GLY A 58 17.24 9.83 14.93
CA GLY A 58 17.22 8.76 15.90
C GLY A 58 18.54 8.46 16.56
N LEU A 59 18.58 7.33 17.24
CA LEU A 59 19.74 6.79 17.93
C LEU A 59 19.93 5.32 17.54
N LEU A 60 21.14 4.96 17.15
CA LEU A 60 21.58 3.55 17.12
C LEU A 60 22.15 3.18 18.49
N ALA A 61 21.76 2.01 18.99
CA ALA A 61 22.12 1.44 20.28
C ALA A 61 22.00 2.45 21.44
N ASN A 62 21.05 3.39 21.36
CA ASN A 62 20.88 4.53 22.28
C ASN A 62 22.07 5.49 22.41
N LEU A 63 23.08 5.38 21.54
CA LEU A 63 24.36 6.08 21.69
C LEU A 63 24.74 6.93 20.48
N VAL A 64 24.50 6.45 19.26
CA VAL A 64 24.96 7.12 18.04
C VAL A 64 23.81 7.86 17.38
N PRO A 65 23.83 9.21 17.35
CA PRO A 65 22.83 9.98 16.63
C PRO A 65 22.86 9.65 15.14
N ILE A 66 21.69 9.36 14.58
CA ILE A 66 21.52 9.19 13.15
C ILE A 66 20.51 10.20 12.63
N LYS A 67 20.88 10.83 11.52
CA LYS A 67 20.01 11.67 10.72
C LYS A 67 20.08 11.17 9.29
N GLY A 68 18.93 11.02 8.66
CA GLY A 68 18.82 10.67 7.25
C GLY A 68 17.75 11.52 6.61
N GLU A 69 18.09 12.21 5.53
CA GLU A 69 17.16 12.98 4.72
C GLU A 69 17.48 12.71 3.26
N GLY A 70 16.46 12.39 2.47
CA GLY A 70 16.67 12.13 1.07
C GLY A 70 15.44 11.61 0.36
N ASN A 71 15.66 11.22 -0.89
CA ASN A 71 14.63 10.68 -1.76
C ASN A 71 14.64 9.15 -1.70
N TYR A 72 13.45 8.57 -1.82
CA TYR A 72 13.28 7.14 -2.03
C TYR A 72 12.52 6.86 -3.32
N GLU A 73 12.92 5.79 -4.00
CA GLU A 73 12.18 5.19 -5.10
C GLU A 73 11.88 3.75 -4.73
N LEU A 74 10.60 3.40 -4.69
CA LEU A 74 10.15 2.04 -4.49
C LEU A 74 9.46 1.56 -5.76
N GLU A 75 9.90 0.42 -6.26
CA GLU A 75 9.25 -0.29 -7.35
C GLU A 75 8.70 -1.62 -6.83
N LEU A 76 7.41 -1.84 -7.05
CA LEU A 76 6.71 -3.08 -6.77
C LEU A 76 6.32 -3.75 -8.09
N GLN A 77 6.57 -5.04 -8.20
CA GLN A 77 6.20 -5.85 -9.36
C GLN A 77 5.20 -6.92 -8.94
N ASP A 78 4.32 -7.26 -9.88
CA ASP A 78 3.29 -8.30 -9.73
C ASP A 78 2.41 -8.06 -8.49
N VAL A 79 1.95 -6.82 -8.32
CA VAL A 79 1.07 -6.45 -7.21
C VAL A 79 -0.32 -6.98 -7.50
N THR A 80 -0.82 -7.85 -6.63
CA THR A 80 -2.20 -8.33 -6.69
C THR A 80 -2.99 -7.69 -5.56
N ALA A 81 -4.15 -7.10 -5.88
CA ALA A 81 -5.09 -6.56 -4.90
C ALA A 81 -6.41 -7.32 -5.01
N ASN A 82 -6.76 -8.07 -3.96
CA ASN A 82 -8.06 -8.72 -3.85
C ASN A 82 -8.98 -7.88 -2.96
N ILE A 83 -10.09 -7.42 -3.53
CA ILE A 83 -10.99 -6.41 -2.96
C ILE A 83 -12.32 -7.09 -2.65
N GLN A 84 -12.68 -7.11 -1.37
CA GLN A 84 -13.91 -7.75 -0.89
C GLN A 84 -14.81 -6.71 -0.22
N PRO A 85 -15.73 -6.06 -0.97
CA PRO A 85 -16.70 -5.18 -0.35
C PRO A 85 -17.62 -5.90 0.62
N GLN A 86 -17.96 -5.22 1.71
CA GLN A 86 -19.14 -5.54 2.49
C GLN A 86 -20.37 -4.88 1.88
N CYS A 87 -21.45 -5.66 1.68
CA CYS A 87 -22.67 -5.16 1.06
C CYS A 87 -23.84 -5.31 2.03
N HIS A 88 -24.77 -4.35 2.02
CA HIS A 88 -26.01 -4.41 2.78
C HIS A 88 -27.21 -4.05 1.91
N LEU A 89 -28.36 -4.67 2.17
CA LEU A 89 -29.61 -4.32 1.51
C LEU A 89 -30.29 -3.18 2.26
N LYS A 90 -30.60 -2.09 1.53
CA LYS A 90 -31.40 -0.98 2.01
C LYS A 90 -32.53 -0.71 1.00
N THR A 91 -33.77 -0.99 1.39
CA THR A 91 -34.97 -0.66 0.60
C THR A 91 -34.91 -1.19 -0.84
N GLY A 92 -34.52 -2.47 -1.02
CA GLY A 92 -34.42 -3.09 -2.34
C GLY A 92 -33.23 -2.62 -3.20
N ARG A 93 -32.30 -1.87 -2.61
CA ARG A 93 -31.02 -1.50 -3.24
C ARG A 93 -29.86 -2.11 -2.46
N ILE A 94 -28.78 -2.44 -3.17
CA ILE A 94 -27.53 -2.88 -2.58
C ILE A 94 -26.68 -1.65 -2.31
N VAL A 95 -26.36 -1.46 -1.04
CA VAL A 95 -25.44 -0.45 -0.54
C VAL A 95 -24.10 -1.14 -0.32
N PHE A 96 -23.08 -0.68 -1.03
CA PHE A 96 -21.70 -1.11 -0.78
C PHE A 96 -21.16 -0.29 0.38
N LEU A 97 -20.87 -0.95 1.50
CA LEU A 97 -20.10 -0.30 2.54
C LEU A 97 -18.65 -0.17 2.08
N TYR A 98 -18.09 1.01 2.28
CA TYR A 98 -16.68 1.29 2.00
C TYR A 98 -15.70 0.51 2.88
N GLN A 99 -16.17 -0.47 3.66
CA GLN A 99 -15.33 -1.46 4.32
C GLN A 99 -15.00 -2.56 3.30
N PHE A 100 -13.90 -2.37 2.58
CA PHE A 100 -13.33 -3.44 1.77
C PHE A 100 -12.16 -4.05 2.52
N GLN A 101 -12.10 -5.38 2.55
CA GLN A 101 -10.84 -6.04 2.84
C GLN A 101 -10.01 -6.01 1.55
N VAL A 102 -8.84 -5.36 1.60
CA VAL A 102 -7.88 -5.47 0.50
C VAL A 102 -6.73 -6.36 0.95
N LYS A 103 -6.56 -7.51 0.29
CA LYS A 103 -5.41 -8.38 0.50
C LYS A 103 -4.41 -8.14 -0.62
N TYR A 104 -3.16 -7.89 -0.22
CA TYR A 104 -2.07 -7.67 -1.16
C TYR A 104 -1.12 -8.85 -1.21
N SER A 105 -0.71 -9.16 -2.42
CA SER A 105 0.53 -9.91 -2.68
C SER A 105 1.46 -9.04 -3.49
N ILE A 106 2.74 -9.04 -3.14
CA ILE A 106 3.80 -8.33 -3.85
C ILE A 106 4.81 -9.39 -4.26
N GLY A 107 5.00 -9.58 -5.57
CA GLY A 107 5.96 -10.55 -6.08
C GLY A 107 7.40 -10.13 -5.81
N LYS A 108 7.75 -8.89 -6.19
CA LYS A 108 9.09 -8.32 -5.97
C LYS A 108 8.99 -6.86 -5.53
N SER A 109 9.94 -6.44 -4.69
CA SER A 109 10.12 -5.04 -4.31
C SER A 109 11.58 -4.64 -4.48
N LEU A 110 11.82 -3.45 -5.03
CA LEU A 110 13.13 -2.84 -5.14
C LEU A 110 13.04 -1.43 -4.58
N MET A 111 13.80 -1.15 -3.51
CA MET A 111 13.89 0.18 -2.92
C MET A 111 15.27 0.78 -3.16
N LYS A 112 15.29 2.03 -3.61
CA LYS A 112 16.48 2.87 -3.65
C LYS A 112 16.29 4.01 -2.68
N LEU A 113 17.29 4.24 -1.85
CA LEU A 113 17.32 5.31 -0.87
C LEU A 113 18.57 6.16 -1.14
N THR A 114 18.41 7.47 -1.05
CA THR A 114 19.51 8.44 -1.10
C THR A 114 19.62 9.11 0.26
N GLY A 115 20.82 9.55 0.67
CA GLY A 115 20.97 10.31 1.92
C GLY A 115 20.93 9.48 3.21
N ILE A 116 20.96 8.14 3.10
CA ILE A 116 21.22 7.28 4.26
C ILE A 116 22.73 7.22 4.50
N LEU A 117 23.13 7.98 5.52
CA LEU A 117 24.33 7.81 6.35
C LEU A 117 25.67 8.17 5.68
N GLY A 118 26.10 9.39 6.01
CA GLY A 118 27.31 10.05 5.52
C GLY A 118 28.60 9.73 6.26
N ASP A 119 28.86 8.50 6.71
CA ASP A 119 30.25 8.17 7.06
C ASP A 119 30.65 6.68 6.95
N LYS A 120 31.85 6.47 6.40
CA LYS A 120 32.35 5.22 5.79
C LYS A 120 33.06 4.28 6.78
N ASN A 121 32.46 3.93 7.92
CA ASN A 121 33.08 2.97 8.84
C ASN A 121 32.39 1.60 8.85
N ALA A 122 33.17 0.51 8.80
CA ALA A 122 32.67 -0.86 8.64
C ALA A 122 31.77 -1.35 9.79
N ILE A 123 31.94 -0.80 11.01
CA ILE A 123 31.04 -1.04 12.15
C ILE A 123 29.66 -0.43 11.87
N LEU A 124 29.57 0.68 11.12
CA LEU A 124 28.27 1.19 10.69
C LEU A 124 27.56 0.15 9.82
N GLN A 125 28.23 -0.63 8.96
CA GLN A 125 27.52 -1.40 7.91
C GLN A 125 26.43 -2.36 8.41
N GLN A 126 26.64 -3.11 9.49
CA GLN A 126 25.58 -3.96 10.04
C GLN A 126 24.44 -3.13 10.64
N PHE A 127 24.76 -2.04 11.35
CA PHE A 127 23.74 -1.11 11.85
C PHE A 127 23.05 -0.31 10.74
N LEU A 128 23.74 -0.05 9.62
CA LEU A 128 23.18 0.54 8.40
C LEU A 128 22.19 -0.44 7.78
N GLN A 129 22.52 -1.73 7.74
CA GLN A 129 21.61 -2.77 7.23
C GLN A 129 20.37 -2.85 8.10
N ASP A 130 20.50 -2.95 9.43
CA ASP A 130 19.34 -3.02 10.34
C ASP A 130 18.48 -1.74 10.27
N ALA A 131 19.10 -0.56 10.16
CA ALA A 131 18.39 0.71 9.99
C ALA A 131 17.71 0.79 8.61
N GLN A 132 18.36 0.34 7.54
CA GLN A 132 17.79 0.26 6.21
C GLN A 132 16.62 -0.71 6.17
N GLU A 133 16.73 -1.90 6.74
CA GLU A 133 15.63 -2.88 6.85
C GLU A 133 14.44 -2.30 7.61
N ALA A 134 14.69 -1.60 8.73
CA ALA A 134 13.63 -0.95 9.48
C ALA A 134 12.95 0.18 8.68
N ILE A 135 13.73 1.00 7.97
CA ILE A 135 13.22 2.06 7.09
C ILE A 135 12.42 1.45 5.93
N ILE A 136 12.93 0.39 5.30
CA ILE A 136 12.28 -0.33 4.20
C ILE A 136 10.96 -0.92 4.69
N SER A 137 10.96 -1.70 5.79
CA SER A 137 9.78 -2.34 6.35
C SER A 137 8.67 -1.33 6.68
N ARG A 138 9.03 -0.20 7.30
CA ARG A 138 8.06 0.87 7.62
C ARG A 138 7.57 1.63 6.40
N THR A 139 8.46 1.92 5.45
CA THR A 139 8.09 2.53 4.17
C THR A 139 7.12 1.61 3.42
N MET A 140 7.36 0.29 3.43
CA MET A 140 6.46 -0.71 2.87
C MET A 140 5.10 -0.72 3.55
N SER A 141 5.02 -0.66 4.89
CA SER A 141 3.72 -0.58 5.58
C SER A 141 2.92 0.67 5.18
N ARG A 142 3.58 1.84 5.09
CA ARG A 142 2.90 3.07 4.67
C ARG A 142 2.48 3.03 3.20
N VAL A 143 3.32 2.45 2.35
CA VAL A 143 3.00 2.22 0.94
C VAL A 143 1.81 1.29 0.81
N GLN A 144 1.72 0.21 1.60
CA GLN A 144 0.54 -0.64 1.64
C GLN A 144 -0.72 0.14 2.01
N THR A 145 -0.68 1.00 3.02
CA THR A 145 -1.83 1.86 3.38
C THR A 145 -2.21 2.83 2.25
N LEU A 146 -1.24 3.45 1.58
CA LEU A 146 -1.52 4.34 0.45
C LEU A 146 -2.08 3.58 -0.75
N LEU A 147 -1.59 2.36 -1.00
CA LEU A 147 -2.12 1.47 -2.03
C LEU A 147 -3.54 1.04 -1.69
N GLU A 148 -3.81 0.64 -0.46
CA GLU A 148 -5.15 0.39 0.08
C GLU A 148 -6.09 1.54 -0.25
N GLN A 149 -5.76 2.76 0.19
CA GLN A 149 -6.61 3.93 -0.05
C GLN A 149 -6.83 4.22 -1.54
N SER A 150 -5.80 4.05 -2.36
CA SER A 150 -5.88 4.34 -3.79
C SER A 150 -6.68 3.27 -4.54
N VAL A 151 -6.48 1.99 -4.22
CA VAL A 151 -7.24 0.86 -4.78
C VAL A 151 -8.70 0.91 -4.31
N LEU A 152 -8.94 1.30 -3.07
CA LEU A 152 -10.29 1.56 -2.55
C LEU A 152 -11.01 2.63 -3.36
N SER A 153 -10.35 3.78 -3.58
CA SER A 153 -10.90 4.86 -4.40
C SER A 153 -11.15 4.44 -5.85
N LEU A 154 -10.22 3.70 -6.45
CA LEU A 154 -10.41 3.11 -7.77
C LEU A 154 -11.62 2.18 -7.78
N ALA A 155 -11.77 1.34 -6.77
CA ALA A 155 -12.82 0.34 -6.71
C ALA A 155 -14.20 0.93 -6.49
N SER A 156 -14.33 1.94 -5.63
CA SER A 156 -15.61 2.64 -5.42
C SER A 156 -16.04 3.43 -6.67
N ASN A 157 -15.09 4.03 -7.38
CA ASN A 157 -15.38 4.84 -8.56
C ASN A 157 -15.67 3.97 -9.80
N THR A 158 -15.05 2.80 -9.88
CA THR A 158 -15.10 1.94 -11.08
C THR A 158 -16.10 0.80 -10.91
N PHE A 159 -15.95 -0.04 -9.87
CA PHE A 159 -16.65 -1.32 -9.74
C PHE A 159 -17.88 -1.29 -8.83
N PHE A 160 -17.83 -0.56 -7.73
CA PHE A 160 -18.82 -0.63 -6.65
C PHE A 160 -19.35 0.76 -6.29
N LYS A 161 -20.17 1.33 -7.18
CA LYS A 161 -20.80 2.64 -6.95
C LYS A 161 -21.86 2.53 -5.84
N ASP A 162 -21.90 3.44 -4.88
CA ASP A 162 -22.94 3.41 -3.83
C ASP A 162 -24.04 4.45 -4.09
N PRO A 163 -25.34 4.06 -4.11
CA PRO A 163 -25.90 2.70 -4.09
C PRO A 163 -26.05 2.08 -5.49
N MET A 164 -26.11 0.75 -5.59
CA MET A 164 -26.46 0.00 -6.82
C MET A 164 -27.81 -0.72 -6.69
N THR A 165 -28.52 -0.85 -7.80
CA THR A 165 -29.65 -1.79 -7.94
C THR A 165 -29.18 -3.15 -8.48
N ASP A 166 -30.05 -4.16 -8.41
CA ASP A 166 -29.78 -5.47 -9.01
C ASP A 166 -29.55 -5.36 -10.54
N GLU A 167 -30.27 -4.45 -11.20
CA GLU A 167 -30.11 -4.17 -12.64
C GLU A 167 -28.78 -3.51 -12.97
N ASP A 168 -28.30 -2.60 -12.11
CA ASP A 168 -26.98 -1.98 -12.23
C ASP A 168 -25.88 -3.06 -12.14
N LEU A 169 -26.01 -4.00 -11.20
CA LEU A 169 -25.04 -5.10 -11.05
C LEU A 169 -25.06 -6.03 -12.26
N ILE A 170 -26.23 -6.47 -12.72
CA ILE A 170 -26.34 -7.36 -13.88
C ILE A 170 -25.76 -6.69 -15.14
N THR A 171 -26.04 -5.40 -15.34
CA THR A 171 -25.51 -4.64 -16.48
C THR A 171 -24.00 -4.48 -16.40
N TYR A 172 -23.48 -4.23 -15.20
CA TYR A 172 -22.05 -4.01 -14.97
C TYR A 172 -21.22 -5.30 -15.13
N PHE A 173 -21.66 -6.40 -14.52
CA PHE A 173 -20.93 -7.68 -14.59
C PHE A 173 -21.01 -8.37 -15.95
N LYS A 174 -21.98 -8.03 -16.82
CA LYS A 174 -22.05 -8.53 -18.21
C LYS A 174 -20.97 -7.95 -19.13
N GLN A 175 -20.26 -6.90 -18.71
CA GLN A 175 -19.22 -6.25 -19.51
C GLN A 175 -17.85 -6.90 -19.35
N PHE A 176 -17.72 -7.87 -18.45
CA PHE A 176 -16.52 -8.64 -18.15
C PHE A 176 -16.75 -10.13 -18.47
#